data_AF-A0A351CBH3-F1
#
_entry.id   AF-A0A351CBH3-F1
#
_cell.length_a   1.000
_cell.length_b   1.000
_cell.length_c   1.000
_cell.angle_alpha   90.00
_cell.angle_beta   90.00
_cell.angle_gamma   90.00
#
_symmetry.space_group_name_H-M   'P 1'
#
loop_
_entity.id
_entity.type
_entity.pdbx_description
1 polymer ?
#
loop_
_entity_poly.entity_id
_entity_poly.type
_entity_poly.pdbx_seq_one_letter_code
_entity_poly.pdbx_strand_id
1 'polypeptide(L)' 'MRDYKNIIEEYRHADFEKRLYLFLSHRSLRDEFLEIDQSDTSVGFSAKPIKNKCGMCGNWGQSLIGALK' A
#
# COMPACT_ATOMS: atom_id res chain seq x y z
N MET A 1 -27.53 3.91 10.69
CA MET A 1 -26.05 3.79 10.61
C MET A 1 -25.78 2.53 9.81
N ARG A 2 -25.13 2.63 8.65
CA ARG A 2 -24.75 1.40 7.92
C ARG A 2 -23.76 0.63 8.80
N ASP A 3 -23.93 -0.68 8.90
CA ASP A 3 -23.01 -1.52 9.68
C ASP A 3 -21.61 -1.43 9.05
N TYR A 4 -20.63 -1.01 9.86
CA TYR A 4 -19.24 -0.89 9.41
C TYR A 4 -18.71 -2.20 8.86
N LYS A 5 -19.14 -3.35 9.41
CA LYS A 5 -18.74 -4.67 8.92
C LYS A 5 -19.18 -4.91 7.47
N ASN A 6 -20.39 -4.47 7.11
CA ASN A 6 -20.89 -4.61 5.75
C ASN A 6 -20.12 -3.72 4.77
N ILE A 7 -19.71 -2.52 5.18
CA ILE A 7 -18.91 -1.61 4.33
C ILE A 7 -17.51 -2.19 4.10
N ILE A 8 -16.88 -2.74 5.15
CA ILE A 8 -15.56 -3.38 5.05
C ILE A 8 -15.63 -4.58 4.10
N GLU A 9 -16.66 -5.43 4.23
CA GLU A 9 -16.84 -6.58 3.34
C GLU A 9 -17.12 -6.14 1.89
N GLU A 10 -17.94 -5.11 1.71
CA GLU A 10 -18.20 -4.52 0.39
C GLU A 10 -16.92 -3.97 -0.25
N TYR A 11 -16.02 -3.35 0.54
CA TYR A 11 -14.72 -2.87 0.06
C TYR A 11 -13.79 -4.02 -0.38
N ARG A 12 -13.75 -5.14 0.37
CA ARG A 12 -12.91 -6.30 0.04
C ARG A 12 -13.20 -6.89 -1.32
N HIS A 13 -14.47 -6.92 -1.73
CA HIS A 13 -14.90 -7.53 -3.00
C HIS A 13 -15.16 -6.50 -4.11
N ALA A 14 -14.95 -5.22 -3.84
CA ALA A 14 -15.20 -4.14 -4.78
C ALA A 14 -14.09 -4.03 -5.84
N ASP A 15 -14.47 -3.50 -7.00
CA ASP A 15 -13.52 -3.02 -8.00
C ASP A 15 -12.84 -1.70 -7.56
N PHE A 16 -11.87 -1.24 -8.35
CA PHE A 16 -11.09 -0.04 -8.02
C PHE A 16 -11.95 1.22 -7.87
N GLU A 17 -12.94 1.41 -8.74
CA GLU A 17 -13.79 2.61 -8.71
C GLU A 17 -14.64 2.63 -7.44
N LYS A 18 -15.24 1.48 -7.11
CA LYS A 18 -16.06 1.33 -5.92
C LYS A 18 -15.23 1.38 -4.63
N ARG A 19 -14.02 0.80 -4.61
CA ARG A 19 -13.06 0.97 -3.51
C ARG A 19 -12.74 2.45 -3.30
N LEU A 20 -12.43 3.20 -4.35
CA LEU A 20 -12.16 4.65 -4.26
C LEU A 20 -13.37 5.41 -3.69
N TYR A 21 -14.57 5.13 -4.19
CA TYR A 21 -15.81 5.74 -3.69
C TYR A 21 -16.01 5.50 -2.19
N LEU A 22 -15.86 4.25 -1.74
CA LEU A 22 -16.00 3.87 -0.33
C LEU A 22 -14.93 4.54 0.55
N PHE A 23 -13.68 4.58 0.09
CA PHE A 23 -12.56 5.21 0.78
C PHE A 23 -12.76 6.72 1.01
N LEU A 24 -13.31 7.41 0.00
CA LEU A 24 -13.63 8.82 0.09
C LEU A 24 -14.85 9.09 0.98
N SER A 25 -15.86 8.21 0.92
CA SER A 25 -17.12 8.34 1.65
C SER A 25 -17.00 8.00 3.14
N HIS A 26 -16.09 7.09 3.52
CA HIS A 26 -15.99 6.56 4.88
C HIS A 26 -14.61 6.81 5.51
N ARG A 27 -14.37 8.08 5.89
CA ARG A 27 -13.08 8.50 6.47
C ARG A 27 -12.67 7.73 7.75
N SER A 28 -13.65 7.30 8.55
CA SER A 28 -13.41 6.56 9.79
C SER A 28 -12.97 5.11 9.59
N LEU A 29 -13.00 4.58 8.36
CA LEU A 29 -12.66 3.19 8.03
C LEU A 29 -11.38 3.07 7.18
N ARG A 30 -10.65 4.18 7.00
CA ARG A 30 -9.51 4.23 6.08
C ARG A 30 -8.36 3.34 6.54
N ASP A 31 -8.14 3.24 7.84
CA ASP A 31 -7.06 2.42 8.38
C ASP A 31 -7.32 0.94 8.07
N GLU A 32 -8.56 0.48 8.25
CA GLU A 32 -8.99 -0.88 7.89
C GLU A 32 -8.93 -1.13 6.38
N PHE A 33 -9.31 -0.15 5.54
CA PHE A 33 -9.16 -0.25 4.08
C PHE A 33 -7.70 -0.39 3.66
N LEU A 34 -6.80 0.38 4.28
CA LEU A 34 -5.37 0.31 4.00
C LEU A 34 -4.75 -1.02 4.45
N GLU A 35 -5.17 -1.58 5.58
CA GLU A 35 -4.75 -2.91 6.01
C GLU A 35 -5.15 -3.99 4.99
N ILE A 36 -6.36 -3.89 4.41
CA ILE A 36 -6.82 -4.81 3.36
C ILE A 36 -5.92 -4.68 2.12
N ASP A 37 -5.71 -3.45 1.64
CA ASP A 37 -4.90 -3.21 0.43
C ASP A 37 -3.44 -3.67 0.62
N GLN A 38 -2.88 -3.53 1.83
CA GLN A 38 -1.56 -4.05 2.20
C GLN A 38 -1.53 -5.59 2.25
N SER A 39 -2.59 -6.23 2.73
CA SER A 39 -2.68 -7.70 2.76
C SER A 39 -2.80 -8.32 1.36
N ASP A 40 -3.49 -7.64 0.44
CA ASP A 40 -3.63 -8.06 -0.95
C ASP A 40 -2.31 -7.85 -1.74
N THR A 41 -1.56 -6.81 -1.39
CA THR A 41 -0.26 -6.50 -2.00
C THR A 41 0.87 -7.20 -1.25
N SER A 42 1.02 -8.51 -1.49
CA SER A 42 2.22 -9.27 -1.11
C SER A 42 3.47 -8.88 -1.94
N VAL A 43 3.72 -7.58 -2.13
CA VAL A 43 5.01 -7.08 -2.60
C VAL A 43 5.99 -7.12 -1.43
N GLY A 44 6.51 -8.32 -1.17
CA GLY A 44 7.63 -8.49 -0.25
C GLY A 44 8.78 -7.56 -0.67
N PHE A 45 9.32 -6.81 0.28
CA PHE A 45 10.56 -6.08 0.06
C PHE A 45 11.63 -7.07 -0.43
N SER A 46 12.03 -6.95 -1.70
CA SER A 46 13.18 -7.69 -2.20
C SER A 46 14.42 -7.12 -1.55
N ALA A 47 14.91 -7.79 -0.50
CA ALA A 47 16.22 -7.50 0.10
C ALA A 47 17.38 -7.68 -0.90
N LYS A 48 17.14 -8.23 -2.10
CA LYS A 48 18.13 -8.26 -3.18
C LYS A 48 18.24 -6.85 -3.75
N PRO A 49 19.40 -6.18 -3.62
CA PRO A 49 19.60 -4.87 -4.21
C PRO A 49 19.42 -4.98 -5.72
N ILE A 50 18.47 -4.22 -6.25
CA ILE A 50 18.29 -4.08 -7.70
C ILE A 50 19.52 -3.33 -8.20
N LYS A 51 20.43 -4.01 -8.91
CA LYS A 51 21.65 -3.43 -9.49
C LYS A 51 21.37 -2.48 -10.67
N ASN A 52 20.16 -1.95 -10.78
CA ASN A 52 19.83 -0.99 -11.82
C ASN A 52 20.37 0.37 -11.40
N LYS A 53 21.36 0.88 -12.14
CA LYS A 53 21.81 2.26 -12.03
C LYS A 53 20.63 3.16 -12.40
N CYS A 54 20.01 3.78 -11.40
CA CYS A 54 19.03 4.83 -11.67
C CYS A 54 19.76 6.01 -12.34
N GLY A 55 19.43 6.29 -13.59
CA GLY A 55 20.06 7.36 -14.37
C GLY A 55 19.90 8.76 -13.76
N MET A 56 18.83 8.98 -12.97
CA MET A 56 18.62 10.24 -12.25
C MET A 56 19.29 10.28 -10.86
N CYS A 57 19.45 9.12 -10.21
CA CYS A 57 19.84 9.05 -8.80
C CYS A 57 21.36 8.93 -8.60
N GLY A 58 22.13 8.67 -9.65
CA GLY A 58 23.55 8.36 -9.55
C GLY A 58 23.83 7.27 -8.50
N ASN A 59 24.72 7.56 -7.54
CA ASN A 59 25.11 6.66 -6.44
C ASN A 59 24.31 6.87 -5.14
N TRP A 60 23.34 7.78 -5.10
CA TRP A 60 22.66 8.14 -3.84
C TRP A 60 21.89 6.97 -3.21
N GLY A 61 21.32 6.08 -4.03
CA GLY A 61 20.62 4.89 -3.55
C GLY A 61 21.49 3.87 -2.80
N GLN A 62 22.82 3.93 -2.93
CA GLN A 62 23.72 3.00 -2.24
C GLN A 62 24.15 3.48 -0.83
N SER A 63 24.04 4.79 -0.53
CA SER A 63 24.48 5.33 0.77
C SER A 63 23.58 4.94 1.94
N LEU A 64 22.30 4.65 1.72
CA LEU A 64 21.37 4.26 2.79
C LEU A 64 21.64 2.86 3.36
N ILE A 65 22.24 1.96 2.59
CA ILE A 65 22.53 0.59 3.04
C ILE A 65 23.77 0.56 3.96
N GLY A 66 24.70 1.51 3.80
CA GLY A 66 25.91 1.60 4.63
C GLY A 66 25.67 2.15 6.04
N ALA A 67 24.59 2.90 6.26
CA ALA A 67 24.28 3.55 7.54
C ALA A 67 23.60 2.64 8.58
N LEU A 68 23.27 1.40 8.19
CA LEU A 68 22.64 0.39 9.06
C LEU A 68 23.63 -0.65 9.62
N LYS A 69 24.94 -0.35 9.57
CA LYS A 69 26.00 -1.23 10.09
C LYS A 69 26.61 -0.69 11.37
#